data_AF-A0A5N5E3V2-F1
#
_entry.id   AF-A0A5N5E3V2-F1
#
_cell.length_a   1.000
_cell.length_b   1.000
_cell.length_c   1.000
_cell.angle_alpha   90.00
_cell.angle_beta   90.00
_cell.angle_gamma   90.00
#
_symmetry.space_group_name_H-M   'P 1'
#
loop_
_entity.id
_entity.type
_entity.pdbx_description
1 polymer ?
#
loop_
_entity_poly.entity_id
_entity_poly.type
_entity_poly.pdbx_seq_one_letter_code
_entity_poly.pdbx_strand_id
1 'polypeptide(L)'
;DQDDEVARSAWRAAVALVPAGDEGALAADLATELGRGELQMQLSLSRALTGLGEAVLPVLDAAGTSPNPRVRAHADATKQLWHDPDGGFALSHELAKRVAAIGPDA
;
A
#
# COMPACT_ATOMS: atom_id res chain seq x y z
N ASP A 1 -4.24 7.70 -15.22
CA ASP A 1 -3.06 8.50 -15.64
C ASP A 1 -2.96 9.86 -14.96
N GLN A 2 -3.81 10.85 -15.26
CA GLN A 2 -3.70 12.19 -14.62
C GLN A 2 -4.04 12.15 -13.12
N ASP A 3 -5.14 11.50 -12.73
CA ASP A 3 -5.54 11.37 -11.33
C ASP A 3 -4.52 10.58 -10.50
N ASP A 4 -3.79 9.66 -11.15
CA ASP A 4 -2.79 8.82 -10.49
C ASP A 4 -1.50 9.59 -10.21
N GLU A 5 -1.10 10.49 -11.10
CA GLU A 5 0.01 11.42 -10.86
C GLU A 5 -0.32 12.46 -9.79
N VAL A 6 -1.54 12.99 -9.82
CA VAL A 6 -2.05 13.92 -8.80
C VAL A 6 -2.05 13.25 -7.43
N ALA A 7 -2.60 12.03 -7.34
CA ALA A 7 -2.62 11.27 -6.09
C ALA A 7 -1.22 11.01 -5.55
N ARG A 8 -0.29 10.53 -6.39
CA ARG A 8 1.11 10.29 -5.98
C ARG A 8 1.81 11.54 -5.46
N SER A 9 1.55 12.69 -6.09
CA SER A 9 2.13 13.97 -5.69
C SER A 9 1.52 14.46 -4.38
N ALA A 10 0.19 14.32 -4.23
CA ALA A 10 -0.53 14.65 -3.02
C ALA A 10 -0.06 13.82 -1.81
N TRP A 11 0.12 12.50 -1.96
CA TRP A 11 0.59 11.65 -0.86
C TRP A 11 2.00 12.04 -0.39
N ARG A 12 2.92 12.30 -1.32
CA ARG A 12 4.28 12.76 -0.96
C ARG A 12 4.26 14.11 -0.24
N ALA A 13 3.43 15.03 -0.71
CA ALA A 13 3.27 16.34 -0.08
C ALA A 13 2.66 16.21 1.32
N ALA A 14 1.62 15.39 1.49
CA ALA A 14 0.97 15.18 2.77
C ALA A 14 1.94 14.59 3.82
N VAL A 15 2.71 13.57 3.45
CA VAL A 15 3.74 12.96 4.32
C VAL A 15 4.83 13.97 4.69
N ALA A 16 5.24 14.84 3.77
CA ALA A 16 6.27 15.85 4.03
C ALA A 16 5.79 17.01 4.92
N LEU A 17 4.47 17.24 4.98
CA LEU A 17 3.87 18.40 5.66
C LEU A 17 3.10 18.03 6.94
N VAL A 18 3.02 16.74 7.26
CA VAL A 18 2.28 16.27 8.44
C VAL A 18 2.89 16.86 9.73
N PRO A 19 2.08 17.47 10.61
CA PRO A 19 2.55 17.90 11.91
C PRO A 19 2.97 16.71 12.77
N ALA A 20 3.97 16.93 13.64
CA ALA A 20 4.37 15.91 14.61
C ALA A 20 3.20 15.57 15.54
N GLY A 21 2.86 14.30 15.63
CA GLY A 21 1.72 13.78 16.39
C GLY A 21 0.48 13.47 15.54
N ASP A 22 0.41 13.95 14.29
CA ASP A 22 -0.73 13.72 13.38
C ASP A 22 -0.46 12.61 12.35
N GLU A 23 0.70 11.94 12.41
CA GLU A 23 1.09 10.90 11.46
C GLU A 23 0.11 9.73 11.43
N GLY A 24 -0.46 9.37 12.59
CA GLY A 24 -1.46 8.31 12.69
C GLY A 24 -2.78 8.66 11.99
N ALA A 25 -3.21 9.93 12.06
CA ALA A 25 -4.40 10.40 11.37
C ALA A 25 -4.19 10.40 9.86
N LEU A 26 -3.05 10.93 9.40
CA LEU A 26 -2.69 10.89 7.99
C LEU A 26 -2.54 9.44 7.48
N ALA A 27 -1.97 8.53 8.28
CA ALA A 27 -1.87 7.12 7.92
C ALA A 27 -3.26 6.51 7.72
N ALA A 28 -4.23 6.79 8.60
CA ALA A 28 -5.60 6.31 8.48
C ALA A 28 -6.29 6.82 7.20
N ASP A 29 -6.10 8.11 6.88
CA ASP A 29 -6.63 8.70 5.64
C ASP A 29 -6.00 8.08 4.40
N LEU A 30 -4.68 7.93 4.35
CA LEU A 30 -4.00 7.28 3.23
C LEU A 30 -4.38 5.80 3.09
N ALA A 31 -4.69 5.12 4.20
CA ALA A 31 -5.08 3.71 4.17
C ALA A 31 -6.43 3.46 3.48
N THR A 32 -7.29 4.48 3.29
CA THR A 32 -8.52 4.33 2.51
C THR A 32 -8.25 4.06 1.04
N GLU A 33 -7.06 4.42 0.56
CA GLU A 33 -6.61 4.22 -0.81
C GLU A 33 -5.92 2.86 -1.03
N LEU A 34 -5.83 2.01 0.00
CA LEU A 34 -5.30 0.66 -0.13
C LEU A 34 -6.13 -0.17 -1.12
N GLY A 35 -5.46 -1.07 -1.83
CA GLY A 35 -6.03 -1.83 -2.95
C GLY A 35 -6.45 -1.01 -4.19
N ARG A 36 -6.24 0.32 -4.24
CA ARG A 36 -6.52 1.16 -5.42
C ARG A 36 -5.42 1.07 -6.46
N GLY A 37 -5.83 1.00 -7.72
CA GLY A 37 -4.95 1.13 -8.88
C GLY A 37 -4.00 -0.05 -9.09
N GLU A 38 -3.14 0.11 -10.09
CA GLU A 38 -2.14 -0.88 -10.49
C GLU A 38 -0.94 -0.91 -9.53
N LEU A 39 -0.09 -1.92 -9.68
CA LEU A 39 1.06 -2.18 -8.81
C LEU A 39 1.94 -0.94 -8.54
N GLN A 40 2.19 -0.11 -9.57
CA GLN A 40 3.02 1.09 -9.43
C GLN A 40 2.36 2.18 -8.56
N MET A 41 1.02 2.29 -8.62
CA MET A 41 0.27 3.17 -7.75
C MET A 41 0.30 2.65 -6.31
N GLN A 42 0.07 1.35 -6.12
CA GLN A 42 0.12 0.71 -4.80
C GLN A 42 1.50 0.85 -4.14
N LEU A 43 2.58 0.61 -4.89
CA LEU A 43 3.94 0.83 -4.42
C LEU A 43 4.20 2.28 -4.01
N SER A 44 3.63 3.24 -4.75
CA SER A 44 3.78 4.66 -4.43
C SER A 44 3.06 5.03 -3.12
N LEU A 45 1.84 4.51 -2.91
CA LEU A 45 1.11 4.68 -1.65
C LEU A 45 1.84 4.01 -0.49
N SER A 46 2.33 2.79 -0.69
CA SER A 46 3.08 2.04 0.31
C SER A 46 4.31 2.80 0.78
N ARG A 47 5.09 3.39 -0.14
CA ARG A 47 6.26 4.22 0.22
C ARG A 47 5.88 5.49 0.99
N ALA A 48 4.74 6.09 0.66
CA ALA A 48 4.22 7.24 1.41
C ALA A 48 3.86 6.83 2.84
N LEU A 49 3.13 5.72 2.99
CA LEU A 49 2.75 5.14 4.28
C LEU A 49 3.95 4.76 5.14
N THR A 50 4.98 4.10 4.58
CA THR A 50 6.21 3.78 5.31
C THR A 50 7.00 5.01 5.75
N GLY A 51 6.87 6.12 5.01
CA GLY A 51 7.49 7.41 5.35
C GLY A 51 6.94 8.05 6.63
N LEU A 52 5.78 7.59 7.13
CA LEU A 52 5.18 8.06 8.39
C LEU A 52 5.73 7.36 9.64
N GLY A 53 6.69 6.44 9.49
CA GLY A 53 7.32 5.75 10.62
C GLY A 53 6.38 4.74 11.30
N GLU A 54 6.54 4.54 12.61
CA GLU A 54 5.81 3.52 13.38
C GLU A 54 4.30 3.81 13.48
N ALA A 55 3.86 5.06 13.29
CA ALA A 55 2.46 5.46 13.34
C ALA A 55 1.58 4.73 12.30
N VAL A 56 2.19 4.17 11.26
CA VAL A 56 1.50 3.40 10.22
C VAL A 56 1.10 1.99 10.68
N LEU A 57 1.81 1.39 11.64
CA LEU A 57 1.66 -0.04 11.97
C LEU A 57 0.24 -0.41 12.43
N PRO A 58 -0.40 0.33 13.37
CA PRO A 58 -1.76 0.00 13.79
C PRO A 58 -2.79 0.12 12.66
N VAL A 59 -2.56 1.05 11.72
CA VAL A 59 -3.42 1.26 10.57
C VAL A 59 -3.30 0.10 9.59
N LEU A 60 -2.08 -0.36 9.31
CA LEU A 60 -1.85 -1.52 8.45
C LEU A 60 -2.37 -2.81 9.10
N ASP A 61 -2.31 -2.94 10.43
CA ASP A 61 -2.92 -4.05 11.17
C ASP A 61 -4.43 -4.09 10.96
N ALA A 62 -5.11 -2.96 11.12
CA ALA A 62 -6.53 -2.87 10.85
C ALA A 62 -6.85 -3.19 9.37
N ALA A 63 -6.12 -2.61 8.43
CA ALA A 63 -6.33 -2.85 6.99
C ALA A 63 -6.10 -4.31 6.58
N GLY A 64 -5.17 -5.02 7.24
CA GLY A 64 -4.92 -6.45 7.08
C GLY A 64 -6.13 -7.33 7.44
N THR A 65 -7.08 -6.81 8.22
CA THR A 65 -8.34 -7.50 8.57
C THR A 65 -9.52 -7.15 7.65
N SER A 66 -9.33 -6.25 6.69
CA SER A 66 -10.38 -5.78 5.78
C SER A 66 -11.08 -6.95 5.08
N PRO A 67 -12.40 -6.94 4.86
CA PRO A 67 -13.07 -7.97 4.06
C PRO A 67 -12.66 -7.93 2.58
N ASN A 68 -12.11 -6.81 2.10
CA ASN A 68 -11.64 -6.67 0.72
C ASN A 68 -10.24 -7.32 0.54
N PRO A 69 -10.11 -8.38 -0.28
CA PRO A 69 -8.82 -9.07 -0.48
C PRO A 69 -7.74 -8.16 -1.08
N ARG A 70 -8.10 -7.17 -1.89
CA ARG A 70 -7.12 -6.22 -2.46
C ARG A 70 -6.55 -5.29 -1.39
N VAL A 71 -7.39 -4.86 -0.45
CA VAL A 71 -6.96 -4.02 0.68
C VAL A 71 -6.02 -4.81 1.59
N ARG A 72 -6.39 -6.03 1.98
CA ARG A 72 -5.53 -6.91 2.80
C ARG A 72 -4.18 -7.15 2.15
N ALA A 73 -4.18 -7.57 0.89
CA ALA A 73 -2.95 -7.88 0.16
C ALA A 73 -2.02 -6.65 0.02
N HIS A 74 -2.60 -5.46 -0.19
CA HIS A 74 -1.82 -4.23 -0.24
C HIS A 74 -1.26 -3.90 1.16
N ALA A 75 -2.08 -3.96 2.22
CA ALA A 75 -1.62 -3.70 3.60
C ALA A 75 -0.47 -4.62 4.03
N ASP A 76 -0.57 -5.92 3.73
CA ASP A 76 0.47 -6.90 4.05
C ASP A 76 1.77 -6.63 3.28
N ALA A 77 1.67 -6.27 1.99
CA ALA A 77 2.82 -5.86 1.19
C ALA A 77 3.47 -4.57 1.72
N THR A 78 2.67 -3.60 2.19
CA THR A 78 3.19 -2.37 2.81
C THR A 78 3.92 -2.67 4.12
N LYS A 79 3.40 -3.58 4.97
CA LYS A 79 4.09 -4.01 6.20
C LYS A 79 5.42 -4.69 5.90
N GLN A 80 5.46 -5.55 4.89
CA GLN A 80 6.70 -6.20 4.45
C GLN A 80 7.73 -5.15 4.02
N LEU A 81 7.32 -4.16 3.22
CA LEU A 81 8.18 -3.05 2.82
C LEU A 81 8.66 -2.21 4.02
N TRP A 82 7.83 -2.03 5.04
CA TRP A 82 8.22 -1.33 6.27
C TRP A 82 9.33 -2.07 7.02
N HIS A 83 9.23 -3.41 7.12
CA HIS A 83 10.22 -4.25 7.79
C HIS A 83 11.50 -4.45 6.98
N ASP A 84 11.38 -4.51 5.66
CA ASP A 84 12.49 -4.73 4.74
C ASP A 84 12.39 -3.74 3.56
N PRO A 85 12.93 -2.52 3.70
CA PRO A 85 12.87 -1.49 2.67
C PRO A 85 13.63 -1.85 1.39
N ASP A 86 14.66 -2.70 1.50
CA ASP A 86 15.46 -3.21 0.40
C ASP A 86 14.86 -4.50 -0.19
N GLY A 87 14.04 -5.20 0.61
CA GLY A 87 13.14 -6.24 0.18
C GLY A 87 12.23 -5.71 -0.92
N GLY A 88 12.35 -6.27 -2.12
CA GLY A 88 11.47 -5.88 -3.21
C GLY A 88 10.01 -6.01 -2.76
N PHE A 89 9.21 -4.96 -2.92
CA PHE A 89 7.74 -4.95 -2.72
C PHE A 89 6.98 -6.10 -3.44
N ALA A 90 7.70 -6.87 -4.25
CA ALA A 90 7.25 -8.06 -4.94
C ALA A 90 6.90 -9.18 -3.95
N LEU A 91 5.60 -9.47 -3.82
CA LEU A 91 5.04 -10.77 -4.29
C LEU A 91 3.52 -10.96 -4.07
N SER A 92 2.73 -9.93 -3.72
CA SER A 92 1.26 -10.12 -3.63
C SER A 92 0.50 -10.02 -4.96
N HIS A 93 1.16 -9.69 -6.08
CA HIS A 93 0.52 -9.62 -7.40
C HIS A 93 0.95 -10.74 -8.38
N GLU A 94 2.09 -11.41 -8.14
CA GLU A 94 2.62 -12.42 -9.07
C GLU A 94 1.87 -13.77 -8.97
N LEU A 95 1.21 -14.06 -7.84
CA LEU A 95 0.34 -15.24 -7.68
C LEU A 95 -1.06 -15.05 -8.31
N ALA A 96 -1.51 -13.81 -8.52
CA ALA A 96 -2.74 -13.56 -9.27
C ALA A 96 -2.56 -13.78 -10.79
N LYS A 97 -1.32 -13.65 -11.29
CA LYS A 97 -1.00 -13.94 -12.71
C LYS A 97 -0.70 -15.42 -12.99
N ARG A 98 -0.28 -16.23 -12.01
CA ARG A 98 -0.05 -17.67 -12.22
C ARG A 98 -1.28 -18.57 -12.08
N VAL A 99 -2.36 -18.11 -11.44
CA VAL A 99 -3.64 -18.87 -11.43
C VAL A 99 -4.46 -18.64 -12.71
N ALA A 100 -4.24 -17.53 -13.43
CA ALA A 100 -4.92 -17.25 -14.70
C ALA A 100 -4.23 -17.86 -15.95
N ALA A 101 -3.03 -18.42 -15.80
CA ALA A 101 -2.23 -18.98 -16.89
C ALA A 101 -2.02 -20.50 -16.81
N ILE A 102 -2.72 -21.20 -15.91
CA ILE A 102 -2.84 -22.65 -15.92
C ILE A 102 -4.30 -22.99 -16.23
N GLY A 103 -4.65 -22.87 -17.52
CA GLY A 103 -5.78 -23.62 -18.05
C GLY A 103 -5.45 -25.12 -17.93
N PRO A 104 -6.43 -25.98 -17.63
CA PRO A 104 -6.18 -27.40 -17.41
C PRO A 104 -5.66 -28.04 -18.70
N ASP A 105 -4.67 -28.93 -18.56
CA ASP A 105 -4.40 -29.93 -19.59
C ASP A 105 -5.70 -30.69 -19.91
N ALA A 106 -6.18 -30.52 -21.14
CA ALA A 106 -6.97 -31.48 -21.91
C ALA A 106 -6.87 -31.14 -23.40
#